data_AF-A0A2A8HRM5-F1
#
_entry.id   AF-A0A2A8HRM5-F1
#
_cell.length_a   1.000
_cell.length_b   1.000
_cell.length_c   1.000
_cell.angle_alpha   90.00
_cell.angle_beta   90.00
_cell.angle_gamma   90.00
#
_symmetry.space_group_name_H-M   'P 1'
#
loop_
_entity.id
_entity.type
_entity.pdbx_description
1 polymer ?
#
loop_
_entity_poly.entity_id
_entity_poly.type
_entity_poly.pdbx_seq_one_letter_code
_entity_poly.pdbx_strand_id
1 'polypeptide(L)'
;MNTAIAEDWRIAPWNWIKSLGGRRRRYRVSAADRALICAQGKALTLLLTALQARGHLEVIEFADMLGVFSVVVAEDDDIEGDILAVWAGIMKQSL
;
A
#
# COMPACT_ATOMS: atom_id res chain seq x y z
N MET A 1 -1.23 -25.11 34.00
CA MET A 1 -0.41 -25.45 32.82
C MET A 1 -0.45 -24.24 31.92
N ASN A 2 0.53 -23.35 32.06
CA ASN A 2 0.56 -22.04 31.39
C ASN A 2 1.20 -22.22 30.01
N THR A 3 0.40 -22.24 28.96
CA THR A 3 0.90 -22.15 27.59
C THR A 3 1.19 -20.69 27.30
N ALA A 4 2.44 -20.28 27.56
CA ALA A 4 2.98 -19.06 27.00
C ALA A 4 3.00 -19.21 25.47
N ILE A 5 1.96 -18.73 24.81
CA ILE A 5 2.00 -18.45 23.38
C ILE A 5 2.95 -17.27 23.27
N ALA A 6 4.21 -17.56 22.96
CA ALA A 6 5.16 -16.55 22.55
C ALA A 6 4.59 -15.96 21.25
N GLU A 7 3.89 -14.85 21.42
CA GLU A 7 3.43 -13.97 20.37
C GLU A 7 4.64 -13.42 19.62
N ASP A 8 5.10 -14.20 18.65
CA ASP A 8 6.17 -13.84 17.73
C ASP A 8 5.63 -12.88 16.66
N TRP A 9 5.18 -11.69 17.09
CA TRP A 9 4.79 -10.58 16.20
C TRP A 9 6.00 -9.97 15.46
N ARG A 10 7.18 -10.59 15.53
CA ARG A 10 8.42 -10.11 14.90
C ARG A 10 8.67 -10.68 13.51
N ILE A 11 7.76 -11.50 12.98
CA ILE A 11 7.73 -11.76 11.55
C ILE A 11 7.12 -10.53 10.89
N ALA A 12 7.99 -9.60 10.47
CA ALA A 12 7.61 -8.37 9.80
C ALA A 12 6.46 -8.64 8.80
N PRO A 13 5.28 -8.02 8.97
CA PRO A 13 4.09 -8.29 8.14
C PRO A 13 4.24 -7.80 6.70
N TRP A 14 5.48 -7.59 6.23
CA TRP A 14 5.88 -6.94 4.98
C TRP A 14 6.56 -7.88 4.00
N ASN A 15 6.88 -9.12 4.41
CA ASN A 15 7.53 -10.08 3.51
C ASN A 15 6.64 -10.43 2.31
N TRP A 16 5.31 -10.36 2.45
CA TRP A 16 4.40 -10.55 1.32
C TRP A 16 4.44 -9.36 0.34
N ILE A 17 4.63 -8.11 0.78
CA ILE A 17 4.81 -6.96 -0.13
C ILE A 17 6.11 -7.08 -0.93
N LYS A 18 7.19 -7.59 -0.33
CA LYS A 18 8.42 -7.92 -1.07
C LYS A 18 8.19 -9.00 -2.13
N SER A 19 7.27 -9.94 -1.88
CA SER A 19 6.86 -10.92 -2.88
C SER A 19 5.99 -10.35 -4.01
N LEU A 20 5.23 -9.27 -3.76
CA LEU A 20 4.50 -8.55 -4.82
C LEU A 20 5.43 -7.83 -5.80
N GLY A 21 6.50 -7.20 -5.31
CA GLY A 21 7.50 -6.53 -6.14
C GLY A 21 8.30 -7.45 -7.09
N GLY A 22 8.09 -8.77 -7.01
CA GLY A 22 8.80 -9.78 -7.81
C GLY A 22 8.20 -10.05 -9.19
N ARG A 23 6.93 -9.74 -9.44
CA ARG A 23 6.32 -9.91 -10.77
C ARG A 23 6.62 -8.69 -11.63
N ARG A 24 7.79 -8.66 -12.28
CA ARG A 24 8.10 -7.68 -13.33
C ARG A 24 7.19 -7.90 -14.55
N ARG A 25 5.90 -7.57 -14.44
CA ARG A 25 4.99 -7.49 -15.58
C ARG A 25 5.16 -6.13 -16.24
N ARG A 26 5.38 -6.15 -17.56
CA ARG A 26 5.51 -4.93 -18.36
C ARG A 26 4.11 -4.48 -18.78
N TYR A 27 3.51 -3.60 -17.99
CA TYR A 27 2.25 -2.95 -18.36
C TYR A 27 2.50 -1.86 -19.40
N ARG A 28 1.67 -1.85 -20.44
CA ARG A 28 1.64 -0.75 -21.42
C ARG A 28 0.64 0.30 -20.94
N VAL A 29 1.14 1.26 -20.17
CA VAL A 29 0.36 2.38 -19.65
C VAL A 29 0.60 3.60 -20.54
N SER A 30 -0.47 4.21 -21.05
CA SER A 30 -0.35 5.40 -21.91
C SER A 30 0.18 6.60 -21.14
N ALA A 31 0.62 7.65 -21.86
CA ALA A 31 1.08 8.88 -21.20
C ALA A 31 -0.04 9.57 -20.40
N ALA A 32 -1.27 9.52 -20.89
CA ALA A 32 -2.44 10.08 -20.21
C ALA A 32 -2.76 9.31 -18.93
N ASP A 33 -2.76 7.97 -18.99
CA ASP A 33 -3.02 7.13 -17.82
C ASP A 33 -1.93 7.31 -16.76
N ARG A 34 -0.66 7.41 -17.18
CA ARG A 34 0.45 7.73 -16.25
C ARG A 34 0.24 9.06 -15.55
N ALA A 35 -0.19 10.09 -16.28
CA ALA A 35 -0.46 11.40 -15.69
C ALA A 35 -1.61 11.33 -14.68
N LEU A 36 -2.67 10.60 -15.01
CA LEU A 36 -3.83 10.40 -14.13
C LEU A 36 -3.45 9.64 -12.86
N ILE A 37 -2.74 8.50 -12.98
CA ILE A 37 -2.24 7.72 -11.85
C ILE A 37 -1.39 8.62 -10.94
N CYS A 38 -0.44 9.37 -11.51
CA CYS A 38 0.38 10.31 -10.72
C CYS A 38 -0.45 11.40 -10.03
N ALA A 39 -1.49 11.94 -10.68
CA ALA A 39 -2.37 12.94 -10.10
C ALA A 39 -3.20 12.38 -8.93
N GLN A 40 -3.73 11.16 -9.09
CA GLN A 40 -4.47 10.46 -8.04
C GLN A 40 -3.60 10.16 -6.83
N GLY A 41 -2.37 9.67 -7.04
CA GLY A 41 -1.42 9.45 -5.95
C GLY A 41 -1.12 10.72 -5.15
N LYS A 42 -0.93 11.86 -5.84
CA LYS A 42 -0.73 13.17 -5.19
C LYS A 42 -1.96 13.63 -4.41
N ALA A 43 -3.16 13.48 -4.98
CA ALA A 43 -4.40 13.82 -4.31
C ALA A 43 -4.60 12.97 -3.04
N LEU A 44 -4.28 11.68 -3.12
CA LEU A 44 -4.33 10.76 -1.98
C LEU A 44 -3.34 11.19 -0.87
N THR A 45 -2.10 11.53 -1.21
CA THR A 45 -1.13 12.07 -0.23
C THR A 45 -1.64 13.35 0.42
N LEU A 46 -2.20 14.30 -0.35
CA LEU A 46 -2.76 15.54 0.20
C LEU A 46 -3.91 15.26 1.19
N LEU A 47 -4.81 14.34 0.85
CA LEU A 47 -5.90 13.94 1.72
C LEU A 47 -5.37 13.34 3.03
N LEU A 48 -4.39 12.43 2.94
CA LEU A 48 -3.78 11.81 4.12
C LEU A 48 -3.10 12.83 5.02
N THR A 49 -2.33 13.75 4.46
CA THR A 49 -1.71 14.84 5.23
C THR A 49 -2.76 15.68 5.95
N ALA A 50 -3.88 16.00 5.28
CA ALA A 50 -4.96 16.78 5.89
C ALA A 50 -5.67 16.03 7.02
N LEU A 51 -5.87 14.71 6.89
CA LEU A 51 -6.48 13.87 7.93
C LEU A 51 -5.54 13.65 9.12
N GLN A 52 -4.26 13.41 8.85
CA GLN A 52 -3.23 13.27 9.88
C GLN A 52 -3.06 14.56 10.68
N ALA A 53 -3.05 15.71 10.03
CA ALA A 53 -2.95 17.01 10.71
C ALA A 53 -4.10 17.29 11.69
N ARG A 54 -5.24 16.60 11.51
CA ARG A 54 -6.42 16.69 12.39
C ARG A 54 -6.49 15.55 13.43
N GLY A 55 -5.50 14.65 13.44
CA GLY A 55 -5.46 13.50 14.33
C GLY A 55 -6.54 12.45 14.03
N HIS A 56 -7.10 12.43 12.82
CA HIS A 56 -8.17 11.49 12.45
C HIS A 56 -7.65 10.15 11.92
N LEU A 57 -6.37 10.07 11.58
CA LEU A 57 -5.81 8.92 10.90
C LEU A 57 -4.30 8.83 11.12
N GLU A 58 -3.82 7.65 11.49
CA GLU A 58 -2.40 7.33 11.43
C GLU A 58 -2.04 6.86 10.01
N VAL A 59 -1.05 7.51 9.40
CA VAL A 59 -0.62 7.19 8.02
C VAL A 59 -0.14 5.75 7.89
N ILE A 60 0.43 5.19 8.96
CA ILE A 60 0.89 3.80 8.98
C ILE A 60 -0.28 2.83 8.85
N GLU A 61 -1.33 3.01 9.66
CA GLU A 61 -2.55 2.19 9.62
C GLU A 61 -3.23 2.28 8.26
N PHE A 62 -3.30 3.50 7.69
CA PHE A 62 -3.85 3.66 6.35
C PHE A 62 -3.05 2.94 5.27
N ALA A 63 -1.72 3.07 5.31
CA ALA A 63 -0.86 2.41 4.35
C ALA A 63 -0.91 0.87 4.48
N ASP A 64 -1.18 0.35 5.68
CA ASP A 64 -1.41 -1.07 5.92
C ASP A 64 -2.71 -1.54 5.28
N MET A 65 -3.81 -0.83 5.52
CA MET A 65 -5.11 -1.11 4.92
C MET A 65 -5.04 -1.03 3.39
N LEU A 66 -4.39 0.00 2.85
CA LEU A 66 -4.20 0.17 1.40
C LEU A 66 -3.39 -1.00 0.81
N GLY A 67 -2.38 -1.47 1.53
CA GLY A 67 -1.64 -2.67 1.15
C GLY A 67 -2.55 -3.89 1.08
N VAL A 68 -3.30 -4.20 2.14
CA VAL A 68 -4.21 -5.37 2.14
C VAL A 68 -5.24 -5.25 1.02
N PHE A 69 -5.83 -4.08 0.83
CA PHE A 69 -6.81 -3.83 -0.23
C PHE A 69 -6.22 -4.05 -1.63
N SER A 70 -4.94 -3.71 -1.85
CA SER A 70 -4.27 -3.95 -3.12
C SER A 70 -4.25 -5.42 -3.54
N VAL A 71 -4.18 -6.35 -2.59
CA VAL A 71 -4.23 -7.80 -2.86
C VAL A 71 -5.59 -8.20 -3.38
N VAL A 72 -6.65 -7.68 -2.76
CA VAL A 72 -8.03 -7.94 -3.16
C VAL A 72 -8.29 -7.40 -4.57
N VAL A 73 -7.87 -6.17 -4.84
CA VAL A 73 -8.00 -5.56 -6.17
C VAL A 73 -7.22 -6.34 -7.24
N ALA A 74 -6.05 -6.87 -6.89
CA ALA A 74 -5.24 -7.67 -7.81
C ALA A 74 -5.91 -8.99 -8.25
N GLU A 75 -6.95 -9.47 -7.55
CA GLU A 75 -7.71 -10.64 -7.99
C GLU A 75 -8.51 -10.36 -9.28
N ASP A 76 -8.95 -9.11 -9.45
CA ASP A 76 -9.72 -8.65 -10.61
C ASP A 76 -8.85 -7.91 -11.64
N ASP A 77 -7.94 -7.04 -11.18
CA ASP A 77 -7.02 -6.27 -12.02
C ASP A 77 -5.62 -6.16 -11.38
N ASP A 78 -4.67 -6.90 -11.95
CA ASP A 78 -3.28 -6.91 -11.51
C ASP A 78 -2.61 -5.51 -11.56
N ILE A 79 -2.96 -4.66 -12.52
CA ILE A 79 -2.36 -3.32 -12.68
C ILE A 79 -2.82 -2.41 -11.55
N GLU A 80 -4.13 -2.40 -11.28
CA GLU A 80 -4.70 -1.59 -10.21
C GLU A 80 -4.16 -2.03 -8.85
N GLY A 81 -4.08 -3.34 -8.62
CA GLY A 81 -3.44 -3.91 -7.43
C GLY A 81 -2.00 -3.43 -7.27
N ASP A 82 -1.17 -3.54 -8.32
CA ASP A 82 0.24 -3.10 -8.27
C ASP A 82 0.37 -1.59 -7.99
N ILE A 83 -0.50 -0.75 -8.57
CA ILE A 83 -0.49 0.70 -8.32
C ILE A 83 -0.76 1.00 -6.84
N LEU A 84 -1.79 0.37 -6.28
CA LEU A 84 -2.18 0.55 -4.87
C LEU A 84 -1.07 0.06 -3.92
N ALA A 85 -0.46 -1.08 -4.22
CA ALA A 85 0.67 -1.62 -3.46
C ALA A 85 1.88 -0.67 -3.47
N VAL A 86 2.16 -0.05 -4.61
CA VAL A 86 3.23 0.96 -4.73
C VAL A 86 2.93 2.19 -3.88
N TRP A 87 1.71 2.73 -3.94
CA TRP A 87 1.34 3.88 -3.11
C TRP A 87 1.41 3.56 -1.62
N ALA A 88 0.93 2.39 -1.18
CA ALA A 88 1.09 1.93 0.19
C ALA A 88 2.57 1.88 0.62
N GLY A 89 3.44 1.36 -0.26
CA GLY A 89 4.89 1.34 -0.03
C GLY A 89 5.50 2.74 0.10
N ILE A 90 5.14 3.66 -0.79
CA ILE A 90 5.63 5.06 -0.77
C ILE A 90 5.21 5.76 0.52
N MET A 91 3.95 5.59 0.96
CA MET A 91 3.44 6.22 2.19
C MET A 91 4.23 5.77 3.42
N LYS A 92 4.57 4.48 3.50
CA LYS A 92 5.37 3.94 4.61
C LYS A 92 6.80 4.45 4.65
N GLN A 93 7.40 4.69 3.48
CA GLN A 93 8.74 5.27 3.39
C GLN A 93 8.75 6.78 3.71
N SER A 94 7.58 7.42 3.69
CA SER A 94 7.44 8.86 3.92
C SER A 94 7.17 9.22 5.38
N LEU A 95 7.06 8.23 6.27
CA LEU A 95 6.96 8.35 7.72
C LEU A 95 8.33 8.28 8.38
#